data_AF-A0A7S2NJ67-F1
#
_entry.id   AF-A0A7S2NJ67-F1
#
_cell.length_a   1.000
_cell.length_b   1.000
_cell.length_c   1.000
_cell.angle_alpha   90.00
_cell.angle_beta   90.00
_cell.angle_gamma   90.00
#
_symmetry.space_group_name_H-M   'P 1'
#
loop_
_entity.id
_entity.type
_entity.pdbx_description
1 polymer ?
#
loop_
_entity_poly.entity_id
_entity_poly.type
_entity_poly.pdbx_seq_one_letter_code
_entity_poly.pdbx_strand_id
1 'polypeptide(L)'
;MLRVWLRHFDKNHTGKILHREFKEGLTALRFPSDIDALWSEINTDASDELFYEDVATTPETLEQYSLWTDFVRWAGMQFGGGPKDMIRQLKRFAVEEGVSASVRGAKEVLTENDVIMGLPQCGWEHGQEELLFMLMDVNQEGNASIRDLRWLDVAARRSQAKEKAKKRAAKVSEQRAKNRFLCNLALEDFKGMLHKQYGPLFRAWRRVLDADGSMTLQRAELFKVCQTLHWHGNMRYLWKALDHDGSG
;
A
#
# COMPACT_ATOMS: atom_id res chain seq x y z
N MET A 1 -25.25 4.15 -13.01
CA MET A 1 -24.84 5.16 -12.02
C MET A 1 -23.31 5.29 -11.96
N LEU A 2 -22.58 4.20 -11.73
CA LEU A 2 -21.11 4.22 -11.59
C LEU A 2 -20.34 4.87 -12.76
N ARG A 3 -20.72 4.61 -14.02
CA ARG A 3 -20.08 5.29 -15.17
C ARG A 3 -20.20 6.82 -15.12
N VAL A 4 -21.35 7.34 -14.66
CA VAL A 4 -21.57 8.79 -14.50
C VAL A 4 -20.68 9.32 -13.39
N TRP A 5 -20.58 8.58 -12.27
CA TRP A 5 -19.65 8.88 -11.19
C TRP A 5 -18.21 9.03 -11.69
N LEU A 6 -17.68 8.02 -12.38
CA LEU A 6 -16.31 8.04 -12.90
C LEU A 6 -16.07 9.15 -13.94
N ARG A 7 -17.08 9.45 -14.76
CA ARG A 7 -16.97 10.47 -15.83
C ARG A 7 -17.01 11.89 -15.30
N HIS A 8 -17.93 12.19 -14.39
CA HIS A 8 -18.24 13.56 -14.00
C HIS A 8 -17.67 13.96 -12.64
N PHE A 9 -17.45 12.99 -11.76
CA PHE A 9 -17.15 13.23 -10.35
C PHE A 9 -15.75 12.72 -10.00
N ASP A 10 -15.53 11.41 -10.01
CA ASP A 10 -14.26 10.77 -9.62
C ASP A 10 -13.31 10.59 -10.82
N LYS A 11 -13.00 11.69 -11.51
CA LYS A 11 -12.13 11.70 -12.71
C LYS A 11 -10.68 11.31 -12.41
N ASN A 12 -10.27 11.47 -11.16
CA ASN A 12 -8.94 11.12 -10.67
C ASN A 12 -8.89 9.67 -10.13
N HIS A 13 -10.03 8.98 -10.09
CA HIS A 13 -10.21 7.60 -9.65
C HIS A 13 -9.63 7.34 -8.26
N THR A 14 -9.90 8.28 -7.34
CA THR A 14 -9.48 8.17 -5.94
C THR A 14 -10.49 7.37 -5.10
N GLY A 15 -11.69 7.11 -5.62
CA GLY A 15 -12.79 6.44 -4.92
C GLY A 15 -13.59 7.36 -4.00
N LYS A 16 -13.25 8.66 -4.02
CA LYS A 16 -13.90 9.72 -3.26
C LYS A 16 -13.85 11.00 -4.08
N ILE A 17 -14.71 11.96 -3.74
CA ILE A 17 -14.72 13.27 -4.37
C ILE A 17 -14.75 14.36 -3.32
N LEU A 18 -14.13 15.48 -3.66
CA LEU A 18 -14.23 16.69 -2.83
C LEU A 18 -15.46 17.52 -3.24
N HIS A 19 -15.91 18.41 -2.36
CA HIS A 19 -17.04 19.31 -2.65
C HIS A 19 -16.86 20.08 -3.99
N ARG A 20 -15.63 20.50 -4.30
CA ARG A 20 -15.31 21.15 -5.59
C ARG A 20 -15.60 20.24 -6.78
N GLU A 21 -15.17 18.98 -6.73
CA GLU A 21 -15.36 18.00 -7.81
C GLU A 21 -16.84 17.65 -7.96
N PHE A 22 -17.58 17.57 -6.85
CA PHE A 22 -19.03 17.42 -6.86
C PHE A 22 -19.73 18.58 -7.57
N LYS A 23 -19.35 19.81 -7.24
CA LYS A 23 -19.90 21.03 -7.85
C LYS A 23 -19.60 21.12 -9.34
N GLU A 24 -18.36 20.85 -9.74
CA GLU A 24 -17.96 20.81 -11.15
C GLU A 24 -18.74 19.73 -11.92
N GLY A 25 -18.92 18.54 -11.31
CA GLY A 25 -19.65 17.42 -11.91
C GLY A 25 -21.13 17.75 -12.17
N LEU A 26 -21.85 18.24 -11.16
CA LEU A 26 -23.26 18.62 -11.29
C LEU A 26 -23.48 19.82 -12.21
N THR A 27 -22.55 20.78 -12.21
CA THR A 27 -22.58 21.90 -13.16
C THR A 27 -22.44 21.40 -14.60
N ALA A 28 -21.52 20.45 -14.85
CA ALA A 28 -21.36 19.85 -16.18
C ALA A 28 -22.59 19.05 -16.62
N LEU A 29 -23.33 18.47 -15.66
CA LEU A 29 -24.60 17.78 -15.89
C LEU A 29 -25.81 18.73 -16.02
N ARG A 30 -25.60 20.04 -15.85
CA ARG A 30 -26.67 21.06 -15.86
C ARG A 30 -27.75 20.78 -14.81
N PHE A 31 -27.33 20.39 -13.61
CA PHE A 31 -28.24 20.18 -12.50
C PHE A 31 -29.00 21.48 -12.16
N PRO A 32 -30.34 21.46 -12.08
CA PRO A 32 -31.16 22.68 -12.04
C PRO A 32 -31.31 23.31 -10.65
N SER A 33 -30.87 22.61 -9.60
CA SER A 33 -31.13 23.00 -8.20
C SER A 33 -29.84 23.42 -7.47
N ASP A 34 -30.00 23.85 -6.23
CA ASP A 34 -28.88 24.24 -5.36
C ASP A 34 -27.96 23.04 -5.05
N ILE A 35 -26.73 23.13 -5.54
CA ILE A 35 -25.70 22.09 -5.40
C ILE A 35 -25.15 22.04 -3.97
N ASP A 36 -25.00 23.21 -3.32
CA ASP A 36 -24.40 23.28 -1.98
C ASP A 36 -25.38 22.73 -0.93
N ALA A 37 -26.69 22.92 -1.14
CA ALA A 37 -27.74 22.29 -0.35
C ALA A 37 -27.75 20.77 -0.51
N LEU A 38 -27.67 20.26 -1.75
CA LEU A 38 -27.64 18.82 -2.03
C LEU A 38 -26.39 18.15 -1.44
N TRP A 39 -25.23 18.81 -1.51
CA TRP A 39 -24.01 18.31 -0.85
C TRP A 39 -24.23 18.13 0.65
N SER A 40 -24.79 19.15 1.32
CA SER A 40 -25.02 19.12 2.77
C SER A 40 -26.03 18.05 3.18
N GLU A 41 -26.98 17.70 2.31
CA GLU A 41 -27.96 16.64 2.55
C GLU A 41 -27.33 15.25 2.50
N ILE A 42 -26.47 14.99 1.50
CA ILE A 42 -25.82 13.69 1.32
C ILE A 42 -24.68 13.51 2.32
N ASN A 43 -23.90 14.56 2.55
CA ASN A 43 -22.70 14.55 3.38
C ASN A 43 -23.02 14.80 4.86
N THR A 44 -23.70 13.85 5.48
CA THR A 44 -24.22 13.98 6.85
C THR A 44 -23.14 14.06 7.94
N ASP A 45 -21.91 13.62 7.66
CA ASP A 45 -20.79 13.64 8.61
C ASP A 45 -19.98 14.94 8.56
N ALA A 46 -20.36 15.88 7.69
CA ALA A 46 -19.66 17.14 7.43
C ALA A 46 -18.17 16.97 7.11
N SER A 47 -17.78 15.83 6.54
CA SER A 47 -16.43 15.63 6.01
C SER A 47 -16.24 16.43 4.72
N ASP A 48 -15.00 16.67 4.31
CA ASP A 48 -14.73 17.31 3.01
C ASP A 48 -14.77 16.31 1.84
N GLU A 49 -15.18 15.06 2.09
CA GLU A 49 -15.03 13.93 1.19
C GLU A 49 -16.35 13.17 1.05
N LEU A 50 -16.73 12.81 -0.17
CA LEU A 50 -17.91 11.99 -0.42
C LEU A 50 -17.48 10.74 -1.18
N PHE A 51 -17.89 9.58 -0.68
CA PHE A 51 -17.59 8.27 -1.26
C PHE A 51 -18.73 7.82 -2.17
N TYR A 52 -18.43 6.91 -3.09
CA TYR A 52 -19.47 6.33 -3.95
C TYR A 52 -20.58 5.65 -3.12
N GLU A 53 -20.24 5.11 -1.95
CA GLU A 53 -21.18 4.45 -1.04
C GLU A 53 -22.24 5.42 -0.49
N ASP A 54 -21.91 6.72 -0.36
CA ASP A 54 -22.83 7.74 0.17
C ASP A 54 -23.90 8.15 -0.86
N VAL A 55 -23.62 7.97 -2.15
CA VAL A 55 -24.53 8.28 -3.27
C VAL A 55 -25.13 7.04 -3.93
N ALA A 56 -24.64 5.85 -3.60
CA ALA A 56 -25.16 4.61 -4.15
C ALA A 56 -26.57 4.35 -3.61
N THR A 57 -27.53 4.23 -4.53
CA THR A 57 -28.95 4.09 -4.18
C THR A 57 -29.42 2.64 -4.14
N THR A 58 -28.67 1.70 -4.74
CA THR A 58 -29.07 0.29 -4.81
C THR A 58 -27.92 -0.68 -4.54
N PRO A 59 -28.19 -1.88 -4.00
CA PRO A 59 -27.17 -2.92 -3.79
C PRO A 59 -26.39 -3.27 -5.06
N GLU A 60 -27.06 -3.34 -6.21
CA GLU A 60 -26.42 -3.67 -7.49
C GLU A 60 -25.37 -2.63 -7.86
N THR A 61 -25.62 -1.35 -7.58
CA THR A 61 -24.64 -0.29 -7.85
C THR A 61 -23.42 -0.37 -6.94
N LEU A 62 -23.58 -0.85 -5.71
CA LEU A 62 -22.47 -1.11 -4.77
C LEU A 62 -21.65 -2.31 -5.23
N GLU A 63 -22.28 -3.38 -5.72
CA GLU A 63 -21.59 -4.55 -6.27
C GLU A 63 -20.75 -4.18 -7.49
N GLN A 64 -21.28 -3.36 -8.41
CA GLN A 64 -20.53 -2.83 -9.55
C GLN A 64 -19.30 -2.03 -9.10
N TYR A 65 -19.45 -1.23 -8.04
CA TYR A 65 -18.35 -0.47 -7.48
C TYR A 65 -17.30 -1.36 -6.83
N SER A 66 -17.71 -2.35 -6.03
CA SER A 66 -16.80 -3.34 -5.45
C SER A 66 -15.98 -4.04 -6.55
N LEU A 67 -16.66 -4.58 -7.58
CA LEU A 67 -16.02 -5.21 -8.73
C LEU A 67 -15.00 -4.26 -9.40
N TRP A 68 -15.40 -3.01 -9.65
CA TRP A 68 -14.51 -2.01 -10.24
C TRP A 68 -13.28 -1.73 -9.37
N THR A 69 -13.46 -1.62 -8.04
CA THR A 69 -12.33 -1.37 -7.13
C THR A 69 -11.36 -2.56 -7.05
N ASP A 70 -11.89 -3.78 -7.08
CA ASP A 70 -11.07 -5.00 -7.14
C ASP A 70 -10.33 -5.10 -8.46
N PHE A 71 -11.00 -4.76 -9.57
CA PHE A 71 -10.39 -4.66 -10.89
C PHE A 71 -9.26 -3.63 -10.93
N VAL A 72 -9.49 -2.40 -10.44
CA VAL A 72 -8.46 -1.35 -10.40
C VAL A 72 -7.25 -1.80 -9.57
N ARG A 73 -7.49 -2.45 -8.43
CA ARG A 73 -6.43 -2.98 -7.56
C ARG A 73 -5.63 -4.07 -8.28
N TRP A 74 -6.30 -5.02 -8.90
CA TRP A 74 -5.69 -6.10 -9.68
C TRP A 74 -4.90 -5.56 -10.87
N ALA A 75 -5.51 -4.70 -11.68
CA ALA A 75 -4.90 -4.10 -12.86
C ALA A 75 -3.64 -3.30 -12.50
N GLY A 76 -3.67 -2.54 -11.40
CA GLY A 76 -2.48 -1.84 -10.89
C GLY A 76 -1.35 -2.76 -10.45
N MET A 77 -1.63 -4.03 -10.12
CA MET A 77 -0.61 -5.05 -9.87
C MET A 77 -0.12 -5.70 -11.17
N GLN A 78 -1.02 -6.02 -12.10
CA GLN A 78 -0.68 -6.72 -13.33
C GLN A 78 0.00 -5.85 -14.39
N PHE A 79 -0.49 -4.62 -14.57
CA PHE A 79 -0.07 -3.72 -15.65
C PHE A 79 0.81 -2.58 -15.09
N GLY A 80 1.98 -2.94 -14.58
CA GLY A 80 2.91 -2.00 -13.96
C GLY A 80 3.44 -0.91 -14.90
N GLY A 81 3.37 -1.13 -16.22
CA GLY A 81 3.70 -0.13 -17.24
C GLY A 81 2.56 0.84 -17.60
N GLY A 82 1.46 0.80 -16.86
CA GLY A 82 0.31 1.70 -17.05
C GLY A 82 -0.55 1.33 -18.28
N PRO A 83 -1.31 2.30 -18.82
CA PRO A 83 -2.26 2.07 -19.91
C PRO A 83 -1.68 1.37 -21.13
N LYS A 84 -0.49 1.78 -21.57
CA LYS A 84 0.16 1.21 -22.77
C LYS A 84 0.50 -0.27 -22.60
N ASP A 85 0.85 -0.66 -21.38
CA ASP A 85 1.19 -2.04 -21.07
C ASP A 85 -0.06 -2.92 -21.10
N MET A 86 -1.15 -2.48 -20.47
CA MET A 86 -2.45 -3.15 -20.53
C MET A 86 -2.94 -3.31 -21.97
N ILE A 87 -2.95 -2.23 -22.76
CA ILE A 87 -3.39 -2.26 -24.17
C ILE A 87 -2.58 -3.29 -24.96
N ARG A 88 -1.26 -3.29 -24.81
CA ARG A 88 -0.37 -4.22 -25.50
C ARG A 88 -0.63 -5.67 -25.10
N GLN A 89 -0.83 -5.94 -23.81
CA GLN A 89 -1.02 -7.31 -23.30
C GLN A 89 -2.37 -7.87 -23.73
N LEU A 90 -3.46 -7.13 -23.59
CA LEU A 90 -4.80 -7.62 -23.96
C LEU A 90 -4.94 -7.84 -25.47
N LYS A 91 -4.39 -6.93 -26.28
CA LYS A 91 -4.42 -7.07 -27.75
C LYS A 91 -3.62 -8.25 -28.28
N ARG A 92 -2.56 -8.67 -27.58
CA ARG A 92 -1.76 -9.82 -28.01
C ARG A 92 -2.65 -11.06 -28.17
N PHE A 93 -3.53 -11.28 -27.21
CA PHE A 93 -4.41 -12.44 -27.19
C PHE A 93 -5.57 -12.33 -28.19
N ALA A 94 -6.08 -11.11 -28.45
CA ALA A 94 -7.12 -10.89 -29.45
C ALA A 94 -6.64 -11.08 -30.91
N VAL A 95 -5.35 -10.89 -31.18
CA VAL A 95 -4.74 -11.12 -32.51
C VAL A 95 -4.49 -12.60 -32.77
N GLU A 96 -4.11 -13.37 -31.74
CA GLU A 96 -3.84 -14.81 -31.85
C GLU A 96 -5.11 -15.62 -32.21
N GLU A 97 -6.29 -15.13 -31.83
CA GLU A 97 -7.61 -15.72 -32.18
C GLU A 97 -8.16 -15.25 -33.56
N GLY A 98 -7.45 -14.39 -34.29
CA GLY A 98 -7.84 -13.95 -35.64
C GLY A 98 -9.01 -12.97 -35.73
N VAL A 99 -9.42 -12.34 -34.62
CA VAL A 99 -10.65 -11.53 -34.53
C VAL A 99 -10.40 -10.01 -34.64
N SER A 100 -9.15 -9.53 -34.58
CA SER A 100 -8.86 -8.10 -34.54
C SER A 100 -8.94 -7.44 -35.94
N ALA A 101 -10.05 -6.76 -36.23
CA ALA A 101 -10.18 -5.91 -37.41
C ALA A 101 -9.25 -4.69 -37.32
N SER A 102 -8.43 -4.49 -38.36
CA SER A 102 -7.50 -3.36 -38.51
C SER A 102 -8.22 -2.01 -38.62
N VAL A 103 -8.60 -1.41 -37.49
CA VAL A 103 -9.03 0.00 -37.44
C VAL A 103 -7.79 0.92 -37.45
N ARG A 104 -7.84 2.04 -38.18
CA ARG A 104 -6.77 3.06 -38.13
C ARG A 104 -6.63 3.58 -36.69
N GLY A 105 -5.43 3.49 -36.11
CA GLY A 105 -5.21 3.83 -34.69
C GLY A 105 -5.46 2.69 -33.69
N ALA A 106 -5.87 1.50 -34.16
CA ALA A 106 -6.16 0.33 -33.32
C ALA A 106 -5.01 -0.16 -32.43
N LYS A 107 -3.79 0.37 -32.57
CA LYS A 107 -2.67 0.02 -31.69
C LYS A 107 -2.76 0.68 -30.30
N GLU A 108 -3.57 1.72 -30.13
CA GLU A 108 -3.57 2.56 -28.92
C GLU A 108 -4.90 2.60 -28.15
N VAL A 109 -5.89 1.81 -28.56
CA VAL A 109 -7.23 1.76 -27.95
C VAL A 109 -7.66 0.33 -27.72
N LEU A 110 -8.35 0.02 -26.62
CA LEU A 110 -8.98 -1.29 -26.39
C LEU A 110 -10.40 -1.29 -26.97
N THR A 111 -10.76 -2.39 -27.61
CA THR A 111 -12.15 -2.72 -27.94
C THR A 111 -12.76 -3.59 -26.86
N GLU A 112 -14.08 -3.74 -26.87
CA GLU A 112 -14.79 -4.66 -25.97
C GLU A 112 -14.26 -6.09 -26.07
N ASN A 113 -14.04 -6.57 -27.30
CA ASN A 113 -13.49 -7.89 -27.54
C ASN A 113 -12.05 -8.06 -27.01
N ASP A 114 -11.22 -7.02 -27.10
CA ASP A 114 -9.87 -7.06 -26.52
C ASP A 114 -9.93 -7.27 -24.99
N VAL A 115 -10.94 -6.70 -24.32
CA VAL A 115 -11.14 -6.81 -22.87
C VAL A 115 -11.71 -8.18 -22.49
N ILE A 116 -12.78 -8.61 -23.17
CA ILE A 116 -13.44 -9.91 -22.93
C ILE A 116 -12.46 -11.06 -23.09
N MET A 117 -11.68 -11.05 -24.17
CA MET A 117 -10.72 -12.12 -24.44
C MET A 117 -9.43 -11.97 -23.65
N GLY A 118 -8.95 -10.74 -23.46
CA GLY A 118 -7.64 -10.49 -22.88
C GLY A 118 -7.59 -10.60 -21.36
N LEU A 119 -8.63 -10.12 -20.64
CA LEU A 119 -8.58 -10.03 -19.18
C LEU A 119 -8.41 -11.41 -18.51
N PRO A 120 -9.17 -12.46 -18.89
CA PRO A 120 -8.97 -13.80 -18.33
C PRO A 120 -7.56 -14.35 -18.60
N GLN A 121 -7.01 -14.10 -19.79
CA GLN A 121 -5.65 -14.54 -20.16
C GLN A 121 -4.56 -13.83 -19.36
N CYS A 122 -4.84 -12.62 -18.87
CA CYS A 122 -3.97 -11.90 -17.95
C CYS A 122 -4.20 -12.28 -16.47
N GLY A 123 -5.09 -13.23 -16.17
CA GLY A 123 -5.36 -13.71 -14.81
C GLY A 123 -6.43 -12.91 -14.06
N TRP A 124 -7.39 -12.31 -14.78
CA TRP A 124 -8.62 -11.80 -14.18
C TRP A 124 -9.64 -12.95 -14.04
N GLU A 125 -10.13 -13.19 -12.82
CA GLU A 125 -10.97 -14.36 -12.52
C GLU A 125 -12.41 -14.00 -12.11
N HIS A 126 -12.73 -12.72 -11.90
CA HIS A 126 -14.02 -12.30 -11.34
C HIS A 126 -15.11 -12.11 -12.41
N GLY A 127 -14.78 -12.31 -13.70
CA GLY A 127 -15.71 -12.13 -14.81
C GLY A 127 -16.14 -10.68 -15.03
N GLN A 128 -17.30 -10.50 -15.67
CA GLN A 128 -17.96 -9.21 -15.89
C GLN A 128 -17.17 -8.24 -16.80
N GLU A 129 -16.47 -8.80 -17.79
CA GLU A 129 -15.60 -8.06 -18.70
C GLU A 129 -16.37 -7.01 -19.54
N GLU A 130 -17.62 -7.30 -19.92
CA GLU A 130 -18.52 -6.35 -20.60
C GLU A 130 -18.78 -5.10 -19.73
N LEU A 131 -19.10 -5.32 -18.45
CA LEU A 131 -19.30 -4.25 -17.48
C LEU A 131 -18.00 -3.47 -17.27
N LEU A 132 -16.87 -4.15 -17.14
CA LEU A 132 -15.56 -3.50 -17.01
C LEU A 132 -15.22 -2.65 -18.24
N PHE A 133 -15.48 -3.16 -19.45
CA PHE A 133 -15.30 -2.37 -20.67
C PHE A 133 -16.22 -1.14 -20.68
N MET A 134 -17.49 -1.29 -20.32
CA MET A 134 -18.43 -0.18 -20.21
C MET A 134 -17.99 0.89 -19.19
N LEU A 135 -17.32 0.49 -18.11
CA LEU A 135 -16.76 1.41 -17.11
C LEU A 135 -15.44 2.05 -17.56
N MET A 136 -14.67 1.39 -18.43
CA MET A 136 -13.47 1.97 -19.06
C MET A 136 -13.82 2.92 -20.20
N ASP A 137 -14.83 2.61 -21.02
CA ASP A 137 -15.36 3.49 -22.07
C ASP A 137 -16.37 4.49 -21.47
N VAL A 138 -15.89 5.33 -20.56
CA VAL A 138 -16.70 6.38 -19.90
C VAL A 138 -17.33 7.36 -20.90
N ASN A 139 -16.69 7.54 -22.06
CA ASN A 139 -17.13 8.48 -23.09
C ASN A 139 -18.13 7.86 -24.08
N GLN A 140 -18.30 6.53 -24.09
CA GLN A 140 -19.12 5.78 -25.04
C GLN A 140 -18.65 5.95 -26.49
N GLU A 141 -17.33 5.94 -26.68
CA GLU A 141 -16.69 6.04 -28.00
C GLU A 141 -16.58 4.65 -28.68
N GLY A 142 -17.05 3.58 -28.02
CA GLY A 142 -16.93 2.19 -28.47
C GLY A 142 -15.51 1.64 -28.34
N ASN A 143 -14.63 2.37 -27.65
CA ASN A 143 -13.24 2.01 -27.41
C ASN A 143 -12.72 2.71 -26.15
N ALA A 144 -11.74 2.11 -25.48
CA ALA A 144 -11.05 2.71 -24.34
C ALA A 144 -9.62 3.10 -24.73
N SER A 145 -9.35 4.39 -24.81
CA SER A 145 -8.03 4.93 -25.16
C SER A 145 -7.13 5.07 -23.92
N ILE A 146 -5.85 5.42 -24.14
CA ILE A 146 -4.93 5.75 -23.05
C ILE A 146 -5.50 6.83 -22.11
N ARG A 147 -6.29 7.79 -22.64
CA ARG A 147 -6.90 8.85 -21.84
C ARG A 147 -7.90 8.27 -20.83
N ASP A 148 -8.70 7.31 -21.27
CA ASP A 148 -9.76 6.71 -20.46
C ASP A 148 -9.19 5.73 -19.41
N LEU A 149 -7.95 5.29 -19.61
CA LEU A 149 -7.23 4.36 -18.73
C LEU A 149 -6.24 5.02 -17.76
N ARG A 150 -6.18 6.36 -17.67
CA ARG A 150 -5.21 7.08 -16.80
C ARG A 150 -5.27 6.69 -15.32
N TRP A 151 -6.42 6.19 -14.86
CA TRP A 151 -6.57 5.61 -13.52
C TRP A 151 -5.55 4.50 -13.24
N LEU A 152 -5.12 3.78 -14.28
CA LEU A 152 -4.16 2.70 -14.15
C LEU A 152 -2.76 3.20 -13.79
N ASP A 153 -2.36 4.40 -14.22
CA ASP A 153 -1.09 5.00 -13.78
C ASP A 153 -1.08 5.24 -12.28
N VAL A 154 -2.21 5.71 -11.73
CA VAL A 154 -2.39 5.95 -10.30
C VAL A 154 -2.41 4.62 -9.54
N ALA A 155 -3.18 3.65 -10.04
CA ALA A 155 -3.28 2.31 -9.45
C ALA A 155 -1.92 1.59 -9.43
N ALA A 156 -1.17 1.63 -10.53
CA ALA A 156 0.17 1.04 -10.65
C ALA A 156 1.16 1.70 -9.69
N ARG A 157 1.17 3.04 -9.60
CA ARG A 157 2.02 3.76 -8.64
C ARG A 157 1.67 3.39 -7.19
N ARG A 158 0.38 3.33 -6.85
CA ARG A 158 -0.10 2.95 -5.52
C ARG A 158 0.32 1.52 -5.17
N SER A 159 0.15 0.58 -6.08
CA SER A 159 0.57 -0.81 -5.95
C SER A 159 2.08 -0.93 -5.70
N GLN A 160 2.90 -0.29 -6.55
CA GLN A 160 4.36 -0.31 -6.42
C GLN A 160 4.84 0.36 -5.13
N ALA A 161 4.21 1.47 -4.71
CA ALA A 161 4.53 2.14 -3.46
C ALA A 161 4.21 1.24 -2.25
N LYS A 162 3.04 0.59 -2.24
CA LYS A 162 2.64 -0.36 -1.20
C LYS A 162 3.64 -1.52 -1.09
N GLU A 163 4.05 -2.10 -2.22
CA GLU A 163 5.01 -3.21 -2.21
C GLU A 163 6.41 -2.78 -1.75
N LYS A 164 6.89 -1.60 -2.18
CA LYS A 164 8.15 -1.02 -1.68
C LYS A 164 8.09 -0.76 -0.17
N ALA A 165 6.99 -0.22 0.34
CA ALA A 165 6.79 0.03 1.77
C ALA A 165 6.77 -1.29 2.56
N LYS A 166 6.06 -2.31 2.08
CA LYS A 166 6.01 -3.65 2.68
C LYS A 166 7.39 -4.28 2.77
N LYS A 167 8.18 -4.26 1.68
CA LYS A 167 9.56 -4.79 1.67
C LYS A 167 10.47 -4.05 2.66
N ARG A 168 10.36 -2.73 2.75
CA ARG A 168 11.12 -1.92 3.71
C ARG A 168 10.73 -2.25 5.16
N ALA A 169 9.43 -2.33 5.45
CA ALA A 169 8.93 -2.68 6.78
C ALA A 169 9.39 -4.09 7.20
N ALA A 170 9.33 -5.06 6.30
CA ALA A 170 9.81 -6.42 6.54
C ALA A 170 11.31 -6.43 6.88
N LYS A 171 12.15 -5.75 6.10
CA LYS A 171 13.60 -5.65 6.35
C LYS A 171 13.91 -4.98 7.70
N VAL A 172 13.18 -3.91 8.05
CA VAL A 172 13.36 -3.23 9.34
C VAL A 172 12.95 -4.15 10.50
N SER A 173 11.83 -4.86 10.36
CA SER A 173 11.35 -5.82 11.36
C SER A 173 12.36 -6.96 11.57
N GLU A 174 12.84 -7.56 10.49
CA GLU A 174 13.86 -8.62 10.52
C GLU A 174 15.15 -8.13 11.19
N GLN A 175 15.64 -6.95 10.82
CA GLN A 175 16.84 -6.37 11.42
C GLN A 175 16.64 -6.09 12.92
N ARG A 176 15.45 -5.64 13.33
CA ARG A 176 15.09 -5.44 14.75
C ARG A 176 15.06 -6.78 15.50
N ALA A 177 14.47 -7.81 14.93
CA ALA A 177 14.42 -9.15 15.52
C ALA A 177 15.83 -9.74 15.68
N LYS A 178 16.66 -9.67 14.64
CA LYS A 178 18.06 -10.10 14.68
C LYS A 178 18.86 -9.35 15.73
N ASN A 179 18.72 -8.01 15.79
CA ASN A 179 19.38 -7.21 16.81
C ASN A 179 18.93 -7.60 18.21
N ARG A 180 17.64 -7.82 18.45
CA ARG A 180 17.10 -8.26 19.74
C ARG A 180 17.67 -9.61 20.16
N PHE A 181 17.72 -10.57 19.22
CA PHE A 181 18.32 -11.88 19.47
C PHE A 181 19.80 -11.78 19.87
N LEU A 182 20.60 -11.00 19.14
CA LEU A 182 22.03 -10.82 19.46
C LEU A 182 22.26 -10.07 20.79
N CYS A 183 21.40 -9.11 21.13
CA CYS A 183 21.42 -8.43 22.43
C CYS A 183 21.14 -9.41 23.57
N ASN A 184 20.10 -10.24 23.43
CA ASN A 184 19.75 -11.26 24.42
C ASN A 184 20.87 -12.27 24.62
N LEU A 185 21.46 -12.78 23.53
CA LEU A 185 22.57 -13.74 23.60
C LEU A 185 23.78 -13.15 24.32
N ALA A 186 24.15 -11.90 24.01
CA ALA A 186 25.25 -11.21 24.68
C ALA A 186 24.98 -11.01 26.18
N LEU A 187 23.74 -10.67 26.55
CA LEU A 187 23.35 -10.47 27.93
C LEU A 187 23.36 -11.78 28.74
N GLU A 188 22.85 -12.86 28.17
CA GLU A 188 22.84 -14.18 28.82
C GLU A 188 24.27 -14.71 29.02
N ASP A 189 25.12 -14.60 28.00
CA ASP A 189 26.53 -15.01 28.08
C ASP A 189 27.28 -14.20 29.16
N PHE A 190 27.11 -12.87 29.18
CA PHE A 190 27.72 -12.01 30.19
C PHE A 190 27.23 -12.34 31.60
N LYS A 191 25.92 -12.51 31.79
CA LYS A 191 25.33 -12.95 33.07
C LYS A 191 25.89 -14.30 33.51
N GLY A 192 26.02 -15.25 32.59
CA GLY A 192 26.60 -16.56 32.86
C GLY A 192 28.05 -16.48 33.33
N MET A 193 28.85 -15.61 32.71
CA MET A 193 30.25 -15.38 33.10
C MET A 193 30.35 -14.73 34.49
N LEU A 194 29.56 -13.67 34.76
CA LEU A 194 29.50 -13.04 36.08
C LEU A 194 29.07 -14.03 37.15
N HIS A 195 28.08 -14.88 36.85
CA HIS A 195 27.61 -15.89 37.78
C HIS A 195 28.69 -16.93 38.12
N LYS A 196 29.44 -17.40 37.12
CA LYS A 196 30.53 -18.35 37.31
C LYS A 196 31.68 -17.79 38.15
N GLN A 197 32.02 -16.51 37.98
CA GLN A 197 33.16 -15.89 38.69
C GLN A 197 32.81 -15.35 40.08
N TYR A 198 31.59 -14.80 40.26
CA TYR A 198 31.22 -14.04 41.46
C TYR A 198 29.99 -14.58 42.21
N GLY A 199 29.31 -15.60 41.67
CA GLY A 199 28.09 -16.16 42.24
C GLY A 199 26.85 -15.30 41.91
N PRO A 200 25.94 -15.03 42.86
CA PRO A 200 24.72 -14.28 42.59
C PRO A 200 24.97 -12.94 41.87
N LEU A 201 24.16 -12.61 40.85
CA LEU A 201 24.37 -11.42 40.01
C LEU A 201 24.47 -10.10 40.79
N PHE A 202 23.69 -9.96 41.86
CA PHE A 202 23.77 -8.77 42.74
C PHE A 202 25.15 -8.63 43.40
N ARG A 203 25.80 -9.74 43.76
CA ARG A 203 27.16 -9.73 44.29
C ARG A 203 28.17 -9.35 43.22
N ALA A 204 27.98 -9.81 41.99
CA ALA A 204 28.81 -9.41 40.84
C ALA A 204 28.66 -7.91 40.54
N TRP A 205 27.42 -7.41 40.60
CA TRP A 205 27.10 -5.99 40.44
C TRP A 205 27.89 -5.12 41.41
N ARG A 206 27.71 -5.33 42.73
CA ARG A 206 28.38 -4.54 43.77
C ARG A 206 29.90 -4.66 43.81
N ARG A 207 30.47 -5.71 43.22
CA ARG A 207 31.92 -5.96 43.26
C ARG A 207 32.66 -5.43 42.05
N VAL A 208 32.04 -5.51 40.87
CA VAL A 208 32.77 -5.32 39.61
C VAL A 208 32.11 -4.29 38.70
N LEU A 209 30.78 -4.18 38.71
CA LEU A 209 30.05 -3.23 37.87
C LEU A 209 29.85 -1.88 38.56
N ASP A 210 29.55 -1.90 39.86
CA ASP A 210 29.23 -0.75 40.71
C ASP A 210 30.21 -0.69 41.89
N ALA A 211 31.51 -0.59 41.57
CA ALA A 211 32.57 -0.61 42.59
C ALA A 211 32.64 0.69 43.41
N ASP A 212 32.18 1.80 42.84
CA ASP A 212 32.11 3.11 43.49
C ASP A 212 30.78 3.30 44.26
N GLY A 213 29.79 2.43 44.04
CA GLY A 213 28.51 2.47 44.71
C GLY A 213 27.55 3.52 44.16
N SER A 214 27.80 4.05 42.97
CA SER A 214 26.93 5.03 42.29
C SER A 214 25.54 4.49 41.95
N MET A 215 25.36 3.16 41.94
CA MET A 215 24.17 2.46 41.46
C MET A 215 23.81 2.72 39.99
N THR A 216 24.72 3.36 39.26
CA THR A 216 24.65 3.58 37.82
C THR A 216 25.77 2.82 37.14
N LEU A 217 25.62 2.49 35.86
CA LEU A 217 26.68 1.86 35.09
C LEU A 217 26.79 2.53 33.75
N GLN A 218 27.84 3.30 33.54
CA GLN A 218 28.06 3.98 32.28
C GLN A 218 28.64 3.03 31.24
N ARG A 219 28.43 3.35 29.96
CA ARG A 219 28.93 2.55 28.85
C ARG A 219 30.43 2.30 28.89
N ALA A 220 31.22 3.33 29.21
CA ALA A 220 32.68 3.22 29.27
C ALA A 220 33.13 2.28 30.41
N GLU A 221 32.44 2.33 31.55
CA GLU A 221 32.69 1.48 32.71
C GLU A 221 32.39 0.03 32.39
N LEU A 222 31.23 -0.24 31.79
CA LEU A 222 30.88 -1.60 31.35
C LEU A 222 31.95 -2.16 30.40
N PHE A 223 32.41 -1.37 29.43
CA PHE A 223 33.41 -1.83 28.45
C PHE A 223 34.75 -2.14 29.12
N LYS A 224 35.17 -1.31 30.09
CA LYS A 224 36.37 -1.55 30.90
C LYS A 224 36.23 -2.82 31.73
N VAL A 225 35.06 -3.06 32.33
CA VAL A 225 34.75 -4.29 33.07
C VAL A 225 34.83 -5.50 32.15
N CYS A 226 34.17 -5.47 30.99
CA CYS A 226 34.23 -6.56 30.01
C CYS A 226 35.68 -6.90 29.61
N GLN A 227 36.53 -5.91 29.40
CA GLN A 227 37.95 -6.11 29.10
C GLN A 227 38.71 -6.73 30.28
N THR A 228 38.50 -6.21 31.50
CA THR A 228 39.16 -6.70 32.72
C THR A 228 38.78 -8.15 33.02
N LEU A 229 37.52 -8.52 32.77
CA LEU A 229 37.01 -9.87 32.93
C LEU A 229 37.37 -10.81 31.77
N HIS A 230 38.09 -10.31 30.76
CA HIS A 230 38.43 -11.04 29.53
C HIS A 230 37.17 -11.66 28.88
N TRP A 231 36.08 -10.90 28.87
CA TRP A 231 34.85 -11.32 28.21
C TRP A 231 34.94 -11.05 26.70
N HIS A 232 34.74 -12.09 25.90
CA HIS A 232 34.95 -12.06 24.45
C HIS A 232 33.66 -11.77 23.65
N GLY A 233 32.53 -11.57 24.32
CA GLY A 233 31.27 -11.25 23.66
C GLY A 233 31.20 -9.81 23.13
N ASN A 234 30.15 -9.52 22.37
CA ASN A 234 30.00 -8.21 21.73
C ASN A 234 29.46 -7.16 22.71
N MET A 235 30.36 -6.28 23.16
CA MET A 235 30.06 -5.19 24.11
C MET A 235 28.99 -4.21 23.62
N ARG A 236 28.84 -4.00 22.30
CA ARG A 236 27.80 -3.12 21.75
C ARG A 236 26.40 -3.73 21.89
N TYR A 237 26.28 -5.04 21.64
CA TYR A 237 25.02 -5.75 21.84
C TYR A 237 24.67 -5.89 23.33
N LEU A 238 25.68 -6.12 24.18
CA LEU A 238 25.48 -6.13 25.64
C LEU A 238 24.98 -4.79 26.15
N TRP A 239 25.66 -3.68 25.79
CA TRP A 239 25.23 -2.35 26.21
C TRP A 239 23.80 -2.07 25.77
N LYS A 240 23.48 -2.34 24.50
CA LYS A 240 22.13 -2.15 23.97
C LYS A 240 21.08 -3.02 24.66
N ALA A 241 21.46 -4.17 25.22
CA ALA A 241 20.56 -5.02 26.00
C ALA A 241 20.28 -4.44 27.40
N LEU A 242 21.24 -3.72 27.97
CA LEU A 242 21.17 -3.11 29.30
C LEU A 242 20.51 -1.72 29.27
N ASP A 243 20.84 -0.92 28.26
CA ASP A 243 20.35 0.44 28.00
C ASP A 243 19.10 0.41 27.11
N HIS A 244 18.02 -0.14 27.65
CA HIS A 244 16.77 -0.35 26.91
C HIS A 244 16.00 0.96 26.63
N ASP A 245 16.21 2.01 27.43
CA ASP A 245 15.57 3.32 27.32
C ASP A 245 16.48 4.39 26.68
N GLY A 246 17.76 4.08 26.45
CA GLY A 246 18.72 4.99 25.83
C GLY A 246 19.13 6.14 26.74
N SER A 247 18.92 6.00 28.05
CA SER A 247 19.20 7.03 29.05
C SER A 247 20.70 7.26 29.27
N GLY A 248 21.52 6.25 28.97
CA GLY A 248 22.97 6.34 29.10
C GLY A 248 23.47 5.99 30.49
#